data_AF-A0A2N6AS98-F1
#
_entry.id   AF-A0A2N6AS98-F1
#
_cell.length_a   1.000
_cell.length_b   1.000
_cell.length_c   1.000
_cell.angle_alpha   90.00
_cell.angle_beta   90.00
_cell.angle_gamma   90.00
#
_symmetry.space_group_name_H-M   'P 1'
#
loop_
_entity.id
_entity.type
_entity.pdbx_description
1 polymer ?
#
loop_
_entity_poly.entity_id
_entity_poly.type
_entity_poly.pdbx_seq_one_letter_code
_entity_poly.pdbx_strand_id
1 'polypeptide(L)'
;MKDDFMLRFGFMMMVCALMLAPLRPAAAADPLEAFYGQFTGEAEELGKNETARRNLDVMIGPYKRGFTVEWTTVIYRAGGKTKHANFSINFRRMGKGGLYRSAMRVNSFGQEVPLDPLDGSPYVWAVLAGKTLTIHSLIILADGDYEMQSYVRTLTGTGMDVTFSRIRNGSKLKDLHARLKRVTY
;
A
#
# COMPACT_ATOMS: atom_id res chain seq x y z
N MET A 1 57.21 -43.05 -16.53
CA MET A 1 57.23 -41.69 -15.93
C MET A 1 56.39 -40.67 -16.74
N LYS A 2 55.31 -41.10 -17.40
CA LYS A 2 54.38 -40.21 -18.12
C LYS A 2 52.92 -40.39 -17.69
N ASP A 3 52.60 -41.52 -17.06
CA ASP A 3 51.21 -41.91 -16.78
C ASP A 3 50.66 -41.38 -15.44
N ASP A 4 51.54 -41.06 -14.48
CA ASP A 4 51.14 -40.54 -13.14
C ASP A 4 50.85 -39.02 -13.15
N PHE A 5 51.28 -38.31 -14.20
CA PHE A 5 51.05 -36.87 -14.36
C PHE A 5 49.63 -36.55 -14.87
N MET A 6 49.09 -37.37 -15.78
CA MET A 6 47.75 -37.17 -16.34
C MET A 6 46.63 -37.50 -15.35
N LEU A 7 46.83 -38.50 -14.47
CA LEU A 7 45.80 -38.92 -13.51
C LEU A 7 45.57 -37.88 -12.38
N ARG A 8 46.62 -37.16 -11.98
CA ARG A 8 46.55 -36.08 -10.97
C ARG A 8 45.98 -34.78 -11.53
N PHE A 9 46.21 -34.50 -12.81
CA PHE A 9 45.66 -33.30 -13.48
C PHE A 9 44.15 -33.42 -13.77
N GLY A 10 43.68 -34.63 -14.10
CA GLY A 10 42.25 -34.90 -14.33
C GLY A 10 41.40 -34.75 -13.07
N PHE A 11 41.92 -35.17 -11.90
CA PHE A 11 41.20 -35.06 -10.63
C PHE A 11 41.17 -33.62 -10.09
N MET A 12 42.22 -32.82 -10.33
CA MET A 12 42.27 -31.41 -9.93
C MET A 12 41.29 -30.53 -10.75
N MET A 13 41.11 -30.81 -12.05
CA MET A 13 40.16 -30.06 -12.89
C MET A 13 38.69 -30.35 -12.55
N MET A 14 38.37 -31.57 -12.11
CA MET A 14 37.00 -31.95 -11.76
C MET A 14 36.55 -31.37 -10.40
N VAL A 15 37.48 -31.09 -9.49
CA VAL A 15 37.20 -30.44 -8.19
C VAL A 15 37.03 -28.91 -8.34
N CYS A 16 37.72 -28.27 -9.28
CA CYS A 16 37.53 -26.83 -9.55
C CYS A 16 36.20 -26.50 -10.27
N ALA A 17 35.63 -27.43 -11.05
CA ALA A 17 34.40 -27.20 -11.80
C ALA A 17 33.12 -27.17 -10.93
N LEU A 18 33.18 -27.67 -9.69
CA LEU A 18 32.04 -27.69 -8.76
C LEU A 18 31.93 -26.45 -7.85
N MET A 19 32.93 -25.55 -7.86
CA MET A 19 32.91 -24.34 -7.02
C MET A 19 32.47 -23.05 -7.74
N LEU A 20 32.14 -23.11 -9.04
CA LEU A 20 31.55 -22.01 -9.80
C LEU A 20 30.02 -22.12 -9.90
N ALA A 21 29.35 -22.47 -8.80
CA ALA A 21 27.91 -22.23 -8.74
C ALA A 21 27.68 -20.70 -8.70
N PRO A 22 27.00 -20.10 -9.69
CA PRO A 22 26.73 -18.67 -9.64
C PRO A 22 25.88 -18.40 -8.39
N LEU A 23 26.43 -17.60 -7.47
CA LEU A 23 25.68 -16.98 -6.38
C LEU A 23 24.56 -16.17 -7.03
N ARG A 24 23.37 -16.76 -7.12
CA ARG A 24 22.18 -16.03 -7.55
C ARG A 24 21.94 -14.95 -6.49
N PRO A 25 21.96 -13.66 -6.84
CA PRO A 25 21.57 -12.63 -5.90
C PRO A 25 20.17 -12.97 -5.41
N ALA A 26 19.99 -13.08 -4.10
CA ALA A 26 18.67 -13.18 -3.51
C ALA A 26 17.89 -11.94 -3.97
N ALA A 27 16.79 -12.16 -4.70
CA ALA A 27 15.91 -11.06 -5.06
C ALA A 27 15.48 -10.38 -3.76
N ALA A 28 15.77 -9.09 -3.61
CA ALA A 28 15.27 -8.33 -2.49
C ALA A 28 13.74 -8.43 -2.50
N ALA A 29 13.13 -8.83 -1.38
CA ALA A 29 11.68 -8.87 -1.25
C ALA A 29 11.09 -7.50 -1.59
N ASP A 30 10.00 -7.46 -2.36
CA ASP A 30 9.33 -6.20 -2.68
C ASP A 30 8.85 -5.57 -1.36
N PRO A 31 9.28 -4.34 -1.00
CA PRO A 31 8.86 -3.72 0.26
C PRO A 31 7.34 -3.62 0.43
N LEU A 32 6.60 -3.69 -0.68
CA LEU A 32 5.14 -3.75 -0.69
C LEU A 32 4.59 -5.02 0.00
N GLU A 33 5.27 -6.16 -0.12
CA GLU A 33 4.81 -7.44 0.45
C GLU A 33 4.70 -7.39 1.97
N ALA A 34 5.51 -6.56 2.64
CA ALA A 34 5.43 -6.34 4.09
C ALA A 34 4.07 -5.75 4.53
N PHE A 35 3.35 -5.10 3.61
CA PHE A 35 2.02 -4.55 3.86
C PHE A 35 0.91 -5.57 3.67
N TYR A 36 1.15 -6.73 3.08
CA TYR A 36 0.07 -7.69 2.81
C TYR A 36 -0.51 -8.29 4.09
N GLY A 37 -1.83 -8.48 4.09
CA GLY A 37 -2.60 -8.99 5.22
C GLY A 37 -3.71 -8.02 5.66
N GLN A 38 -4.33 -8.36 6.79
CA GLN A 38 -5.41 -7.59 7.40
C GLN A 38 -4.94 -6.88 8.66
N PHE A 39 -5.41 -5.65 8.85
CA PHE A 39 -5.12 -4.80 9.99
C PHE A 39 -6.41 -4.23 10.54
N THR A 40 -6.61 -4.35 11.84
CA THR A 40 -7.83 -3.87 12.50
C THR A 40 -7.50 -3.06 13.74
N GLY A 41 -8.33 -2.07 14.03
CA GLY A 41 -8.15 -1.22 15.20
C GLY A 41 -9.16 -0.10 15.28
N GLU A 42 -8.90 0.82 16.19
CA GLU A 42 -9.79 1.94 16.47
C GLU A 42 -9.06 3.25 16.24
N ALA A 43 -9.83 4.23 15.80
CA ALA A 43 -9.33 5.58 15.62
C ALA A 43 -10.03 6.57 16.54
N GLU A 44 -9.25 7.52 16.99
CA GLU A 44 -9.70 8.66 17.77
C GLU A 44 -9.49 9.94 16.96
N GLU A 45 -10.49 10.80 16.95
CA GLU A 45 -10.41 12.11 16.30
C GLU A 45 -9.82 13.11 17.28
N LEU A 46 -8.75 13.82 16.87
CA LEU A 46 -8.16 14.88 17.67
C LEU A 46 -8.94 16.19 17.44
N GLY A 47 -9.93 16.51 18.29
CA GLY A 47 -10.68 17.77 18.18
C GLY A 47 -11.91 17.92 19.10
N LYS A 48 -12.27 19.18 19.42
CA LYS A 48 -13.39 19.58 20.31
C LYS A 48 -14.76 19.43 19.61
N ASN A 49 -15.48 18.33 19.84
CA ASN A 49 -16.89 18.33 20.25
C ASN A 49 -17.67 17.03 19.94
N GLU A 50 -17.09 16.04 19.27
CA GLU A 50 -17.73 14.72 19.19
C GLU A 50 -16.66 13.65 18.97
N THR A 51 -16.34 12.90 20.03
CA THR A 51 -15.48 11.71 19.92
C THR A 51 -16.28 10.58 19.28
N ALA A 52 -16.52 10.68 17.97
CA ALA A 52 -17.10 9.57 17.22
C ALA A 52 -16.06 8.45 17.14
N ARG A 53 -16.25 7.40 17.94
CA ARG A 53 -15.43 6.18 17.87
C ARG A 53 -15.53 5.60 16.47
N ARG A 54 -14.40 5.17 15.91
CA ARG A 54 -14.35 4.52 14.61
C ARG A 54 -13.60 3.22 14.68
N ASN A 55 -14.22 2.17 14.17
CA ASN A 55 -13.51 0.93 13.91
C ASN A 55 -13.01 0.96 12.47
N LEU A 56 -11.76 0.58 12.29
CA LEU A 56 -11.08 0.53 11.01
C LEU A 56 -10.64 -0.90 10.74
N ASP A 57 -10.94 -1.36 9.54
CA ASP A 57 -10.40 -2.59 8.97
C ASP A 57 -9.72 -2.23 7.65
N VAL A 58 -8.49 -2.70 7.46
CA VAL A 58 -7.70 -2.48 6.25
C VAL A 58 -7.14 -3.82 5.80
N MET A 59 -7.42 -4.21 4.57
CA MET A 59 -6.83 -5.37 3.93
C MET A 59 -6.00 -4.91 2.73
N ILE A 60 -4.77 -5.42 2.64
CA ILE A 60 -3.87 -5.14 1.53
C ILE A 60 -3.43 -6.48 0.95
N GLY A 61 -3.51 -6.64 -0.37
CA GLY A 61 -3.16 -7.87 -1.05
C GLY A 61 -2.62 -7.65 -2.46
N PRO A 62 -2.02 -8.69 -3.07
CA PRO A 62 -1.45 -8.59 -4.41
C PRO A 62 -2.54 -8.38 -5.48
N TYR A 63 -2.24 -7.57 -6.48
CA TYR A 63 -3.11 -7.37 -7.64
C TYR A 63 -2.28 -7.17 -8.92
N LYS A 64 -2.25 -8.19 -9.78
CA LYS A 64 -1.44 -8.18 -11.02
C LYS A 64 0.01 -7.74 -10.74
N ARG A 65 0.42 -6.57 -11.24
CA ARG A 65 1.76 -5.95 -11.00
C ARG A 65 1.70 -4.80 -9.98
N GLY A 66 0.85 -4.95 -8.97
CA GLY A 66 0.60 -3.96 -7.93
C GLY A 66 -0.19 -4.60 -6.78
N PHE A 67 -1.15 -3.87 -6.23
CA PHE A 67 -1.87 -4.31 -5.04
C PHE A 67 -3.29 -3.76 -4.99
N THR A 68 -4.13 -4.38 -4.18
CA THR A 68 -5.44 -3.88 -3.79
C THR A 68 -5.37 -3.39 -2.36
N VAL A 69 -6.07 -2.28 -2.07
CA VAL A 69 -6.36 -1.86 -0.71
C VAL A 69 -7.86 -1.84 -0.54
N GLU A 70 -8.34 -2.60 0.42
CA GLU A 70 -9.71 -2.57 0.88
C GLU A 70 -9.73 -1.96 2.27
N TRP A 71 -10.70 -1.10 2.54
CA TRP A 71 -10.89 -0.60 3.88
C TRP A 71 -12.34 -0.39 4.21
N THR A 72 -12.68 -0.78 5.44
CA THR A 72 -13.98 -0.52 6.05
C THR A 72 -13.80 0.43 7.23
N THR A 73 -14.68 1.41 7.33
CA THR A 73 -14.81 2.29 8.50
C THR A 73 -16.23 2.20 9.04
N VAL A 74 -16.34 1.87 10.32
CA VAL A 74 -17.61 1.90 11.06
C VAL A 74 -17.56 3.09 12.01
N ILE A 75 -18.44 4.07 11.81
CA ILE A 75 -18.50 5.30 12.61
C ILE A 75 -19.71 5.23 13.53
N TYR A 76 -19.46 5.26 14.85
CA TYR A 76 -20.50 5.31 15.87
C TYR A 76 -20.79 6.77 16.25
N ARG A 77 -22.06 7.19 16.17
CA ARG A 77 -22.51 8.53 16.56
C ARG A 77 -23.43 8.49 17.78
N ALA A 78 -23.63 9.65 18.40
CA ALA A 78 -24.63 9.82 19.44
C ALA A 78 -26.02 9.33 18.97
N GLY A 79 -26.75 8.67 19.87
CA GLY A 79 -28.08 8.10 19.57
C GLY A 79 -28.05 6.75 18.85
N GLY A 80 -26.93 6.01 18.87
CA GLY A 80 -26.85 4.63 18.35
C GLY A 80 -26.79 4.51 16.83
N LYS A 81 -26.68 5.64 16.11
CA LYS A 81 -26.55 5.64 14.65
C LYS A 81 -25.16 5.19 14.22
N THR A 82 -25.10 4.21 13.32
CA THR A 82 -23.84 3.69 12.75
C THR A 82 -23.78 4.01 11.27
N LYS A 83 -22.63 4.52 10.79
CA LYS A 83 -22.35 4.67 9.36
C LYS A 83 -21.24 3.69 8.97
N HIS A 84 -21.50 2.90 7.94
CA HIS A 84 -20.52 2.02 7.31
C HIS A 84 -20.01 2.68 6.03
N ALA A 85 -18.71 2.65 5.82
CA ALA A 85 -18.09 3.04 4.57
C ALA A 85 -17.11 1.94 4.18
N ASN A 86 -17.28 1.37 2.99
CA ASN A 86 -16.41 0.33 2.44
C ASN A 86 -15.88 0.78 1.09
N PHE A 87 -14.59 0.61 0.86
CA PHE A 87 -13.93 0.97 -0.39
C PHE A 87 -12.89 -0.09 -0.74
N SER A 88 -12.72 -0.32 -2.04
CA SER A 88 -11.67 -1.17 -2.60
C SER A 88 -11.04 -0.45 -3.80
N ILE A 89 -9.72 -0.32 -3.80
CA ILE A 89 -8.98 0.33 -4.90
C ILE A 89 -7.81 -0.55 -5.30
N ASN A 90 -7.75 -0.83 -6.60
CA ASN A 90 -6.61 -1.48 -7.23
C ASN A 90 -5.57 -0.43 -7.63
N PHE A 91 -4.30 -0.77 -7.44
CA PHE A 91 -3.16 0.06 -7.77
C PHE A 91 -2.20 -0.68 -8.69
N ARG A 92 -1.61 0.04 -9.64
CA ARG A 92 -0.58 -0.49 -10.56
C ARG A 92 0.67 0.37 -10.51
N ARG A 93 1.82 -0.31 -10.49
CA ARG A 93 3.13 0.36 -10.43
C ARG A 93 3.36 1.24 -11.65
N MET A 94 3.89 2.44 -11.40
CA MET A 94 4.29 3.41 -12.41
C MET A 94 5.83 3.38 -12.54
N GLY A 95 6.34 2.71 -13.58
CA GLY A 95 7.77 2.68 -13.88
C GLY A 95 8.65 2.03 -12.79
N LYS A 96 9.90 2.50 -12.68
CA LYS A 96 10.88 2.06 -11.69
C LYS A 96 10.85 3.00 -10.48
N GLY A 97 9.87 2.83 -9.60
CA GLY A 97 9.74 3.64 -8.39
C GLY A 97 8.62 3.14 -7.48
N GLY A 98 8.46 3.80 -6.33
CA GLY A 98 7.40 3.53 -5.36
C GLY A 98 6.05 4.17 -5.71
N LEU A 99 5.89 4.74 -6.91
CA LEU A 99 4.65 5.38 -7.33
C LEU A 99 3.69 4.37 -7.96
N TYR A 100 2.42 4.45 -7.61
CA TYR A 100 1.36 3.62 -8.16
C TYR A 100 0.16 4.48 -8.53
N ARG A 101 -0.43 4.21 -9.69
CA ARG A 101 -1.68 4.83 -10.12
C ARG A 101 -2.85 3.95 -9.75
N SER A 102 -4.01 4.54 -9.46
CA SER A 102 -5.23 3.77 -9.30
C SER A 102 -5.66 3.13 -10.64
N ALA A 103 -6.31 1.99 -10.54
CA ALA A 103 -6.79 1.14 -11.62
C ALA A 103 -8.29 0.88 -11.43
N MET A 104 -9.07 1.96 -11.34
CA MET A 104 -10.49 1.93 -10.94
C MET A 104 -11.45 1.78 -12.12
N ARG A 105 -11.03 2.15 -13.33
CA ARG A 105 -11.83 2.07 -14.55
C ARG A 105 -11.03 1.43 -15.67
N VAL A 106 -11.71 0.73 -16.58
CA VAL A 106 -11.14 0.25 -17.84
C VAL A 106 -11.50 1.21 -18.96
N ASN A 107 -10.52 1.74 -19.70
CA ASN A 107 -10.77 2.60 -20.85
C ASN A 107 -11.16 1.80 -22.10
N SER A 108 -11.50 2.48 -23.20
CA SER A 108 -11.91 1.85 -24.46
C SER A 108 -10.85 0.95 -25.11
N PHE A 109 -9.59 1.02 -24.64
CA PHE A 109 -8.48 0.18 -25.08
C PHE A 109 -8.19 -0.99 -24.12
N GLY A 110 -9.08 -1.25 -23.16
CA GLY A 110 -8.90 -2.32 -22.17
C GLY A 110 -7.86 -2.01 -21.09
N GLN A 111 -7.37 -0.77 -21.00
CA GLN A 111 -6.37 -0.38 -20.01
C GLN A 111 -7.04 0.14 -18.74
N GLU A 112 -6.52 -0.32 -17.60
CA GLU A 112 -6.92 0.22 -16.29
C GLU A 112 -6.32 1.60 -16.05
N VAL A 113 -7.19 2.55 -15.76
CA VAL A 113 -6.92 3.98 -15.59
C VAL A 113 -7.58 4.52 -14.31
N PRO A 114 -7.07 5.64 -13.77
CA PRO A 114 -7.77 6.41 -12.74
C PRO A 114 -9.11 6.98 -13.23
N LEU A 115 -9.92 7.46 -12.28
CA LEU A 115 -11.11 8.28 -12.57
C LEU A 115 -10.72 9.71 -12.94
N ASP A 116 -11.63 10.44 -13.57
CA ASP A 116 -11.41 11.85 -13.96
C ASP A 116 -11.87 12.78 -12.82
N PRO A 117 -10.99 13.60 -12.23
CA PRO A 117 -11.40 14.49 -11.15
C PRO A 117 -12.38 15.58 -11.57
N LEU A 118 -12.47 15.91 -12.86
CA LEU A 118 -13.39 16.94 -13.36
C LEU A 118 -14.85 16.49 -13.39
N ASP A 119 -15.12 15.18 -13.32
CA ASP A 119 -16.49 14.66 -13.19
C ASP A 119 -16.98 14.57 -11.73
N GLY A 120 -16.14 15.02 -10.78
CA GLY A 120 -16.40 14.94 -9.34
C GLY A 120 -15.88 13.65 -8.69
N SER A 121 -15.35 12.71 -9.46
CA SER A 121 -14.71 11.49 -8.94
C SER A 121 -13.34 11.78 -8.31
N PRO A 122 -12.86 10.93 -7.38
CA PRO A 122 -11.53 11.08 -6.83
C PRO A 122 -10.44 10.62 -7.81
N TYR A 123 -9.42 11.46 -8.01
CA TYR A 123 -8.15 11.05 -8.62
C TYR A 123 -7.22 10.49 -7.54
N VAL A 124 -6.91 9.21 -7.61
CA VAL A 124 -6.23 8.46 -6.53
C VAL A 124 -4.88 7.91 -6.98
N TRP A 125 -3.87 8.03 -6.13
CA TRP A 125 -2.56 7.40 -6.33
C TRP A 125 -1.96 6.95 -4.99
N ALA A 126 -0.98 6.06 -5.06
CA ALA A 126 -0.25 5.59 -3.90
C ALA A 126 1.26 5.78 -4.05
N VAL A 127 1.94 6.02 -2.94
CA VAL A 127 3.39 6.17 -2.84
C VAL A 127 3.91 5.25 -1.75
N LEU A 128 4.82 4.36 -2.11
CA LEU A 128 5.54 3.49 -1.21
C LEU A 128 6.96 4.03 -0.99
N ALA A 129 7.30 4.34 0.25
CA ALA A 129 8.61 4.79 0.67
C ALA A 129 9.02 4.08 1.96
N GLY A 130 9.96 3.13 1.86
CA GLY A 130 10.42 2.33 3.01
C GLY A 130 9.26 1.57 3.66
N LYS A 131 8.95 1.91 4.92
CA LYS A 131 7.87 1.30 5.72
C LYS A 131 6.57 2.11 5.67
N THR A 132 6.46 3.09 4.78
CA THR A 132 5.29 3.97 4.67
C THR A 132 4.63 3.81 3.31
N LEU A 133 3.34 3.50 3.32
CA LEU A 133 2.44 3.49 2.18
C LEU A 133 1.45 4.63 2.33
N THR A 134 1.54 5.62 1.45
CA THR A 134 0.63 6.77 1.44
C THR A 134 -0.33 6.66 0.27
N ILE A 135 -1.63 6.77 0.53
CA ILE A 135 -2.65 6.90 -0.52
C ILE A 135 -3.19 8.32 -0.49
N HIS A 136 -3.16 8.98 -1.63
CA HIS A 136 -3.74 10.31 -1.82
C HIS A 136 -4.98 10.22 -2.70
N SER A 137 -5.95 11.08 -2.42
CA SER A 137 -7.17 11.26 -3.20
C SER A 137 -7.44 12.75 -3.36
N LEU A 138 -7.44 13.21 -4.61
CA LEU A 138 -7.82 14.57 -5.00
C LEU A 138 -9.24 14.57 -5.54
N ILE A 139 -10.10 15.43 -5.01
CA ILE A 139 -11.47 15.62 -5.49
C ILE A 139 -11.62 17.10 -5.86
N ILE A 140 -12.15 17.38 -7.05
CA ILE A 140 -12.59 18.73 -7.44
C ILE A 140 -14.08 18.81 -7.15
N LEU A 141 -14.48 19.83 -6.40
CA LEU A 141 -15.86 20.07 -5.99
C LEU A 141 -16.61 20.87 -7.06
N ALA A 142 -17.94 20.81 -7.02
CA ALA A 142 -18.79 21.49 -8.01
C ALA A 142 -18.68 23.03 -7.98
N ASP A 143 -18.24 23.60 -6.86
CA ASP A 143 -17.96 25.03 -6.68
C ASP A 143 -16.56 25.44 -7.19
N GLY A 144 -15.78 24.50 -7.73
CA GLY A 144 -14.42 24.73 -8.22
C GLY A 144 -13.33 24.60 -7.14
N ASP A 145 -13.70 24.37 -5.89
CA ASP A 145 -12.75 24.07 -4.82
C ASP A 145 -12.11 22.69 -5.01
N TYR A 146 -11.05 22.42 -4.25
CA TYR A 146 -10.47 21.09 -4.19
C TYR A 146 -10.30 20.59 -2.76
N GLU A 147 -10.39 19.27 -2.63
CA GLU A 147 -10.06 18.55 -1.42
C GLU A 147 -8.96 17.53 -1.66
N MET A 148 -7.97 17.54 -0.77
CA MET A 148 -6.93 16.52 -0.69
C MET A 148 -7.16 15.66 0.54
N GLN A 149 -7.29 14.36 0.32
CA GLN A 149 -7.30 13.37 1.39
C GLN A 149 -6.03 12.53 1.32
N SER A 150 -5.39 12.31 2.46
CA SER A 150 -4.19 11.48 2.55
C SER A 150 -4.36 10.45 3.65
N TYR A 151 -4.05 9.19 3.34
CA TYR A 151 -3.97 8.08 4.27
C TYR A 151 -2.53 7.59 4.33
N VAL A 152 -1.79 8.04 5.34
CA VAL A 152 -0.42 7.64 5.60
C VAL A 152 -0.43 6.40 6.48
N ARG A 153 0.07 5.27 5.96
CA ARG A 153 0.13 3.98 6.66
C ARG A 153 1.59 3.62 6.89
N THR A 154 2.01 3.53 8.15
CA THR A 154 3.39 3.17 8.49
C THR A 154 3.40 1.84 9.24
N LEU A 155 4.13 0.85 8.72
CA LEU A 155 4.28 -0.43 9.40
C LEU A 155 5.03 -0.26 10.72
N THR A 156 4.52 -0.91 11.76
CA THR A 156 5.14 -1.02 13.08
C THR A 156 5.56 -2.46 13.34
N GLY A 157 6.17 -2.74 14.49
CA GLY A 157 6.53 -4.13 14.85
C GLY A 157 5.33 -5.07 15.01
N THR A 158 4.14 -4.54 15.32
CA THR A 158 2.94 -5.33 15.64
C THR A 158 1.75 -5.06 14.72
N GLY A 159 1.88 -4.12 13.78
CA GLY A 159 0.78 -3.73 12.90
C GLY A 159 1.11 -2.48 12.09
N MET A 160 0.26 -1.45 12.20
CA MET A 160 0.30 -0.27 11.35
C MET A 160 -0.25 0.97 12.06
N ASP A 161 0.50 2.06 12.02
CA ASP A 161 -0.03 3.38 12.36
C ASP A 161 -0.66 4.02 11.13
N VAL A 162 -1.84 4.63 11.32
CA VAL A 162 -2.58 5.30 10.24
C VAL A 162 -2.82 6.75 10.64
N THR A 163 -2.41 7.66 9.77
CA THR A 163 -2.78 9.07 9.84
C THR A 163 -3.63 9.42 8.63
N PHE A 164 -4.85 9.88 8.90
CA PHE A 164 -5.73 10.46 7.90
C PHE A 164 -5.71 11.98 8.03
N SER A 165 -5.57 12.68 6.91
CA SER A 165 -5.73 14.13 6.85
C SER A 165 -6.65 14.52 5.68
N ARG A 166 -7.52 15.50 5.90
CA ARG A 166 -8.34 16.14 4.87
C ARG A 166 -8.03 17.64 4.85
N ILE A 167 -7.68 18.14 3.68
CA ILE A 167 -7.35 19.54 3.42
C ILE A 167 -8.30 20.04 2.33
N ARG A 168 -8.90 21.22 2.50
CA ARG A 168 -9.69 21.91 1.48
C ARG A 168 -9.05 23.25 1.19
N ASN A 169 -8.71 23.52 -0.08
CA ASN A 169 -8.05 24.75 -0.50
C ASN A 169 -6.83 25.12 0.38
N GLY A 170 -5.97 24.14 0.69
CA GLY A 170 -4.80 24.33 1.56
C GLY A 170 -5.10 24.41 3.07
N SER A 171 -6.37 24.54 3.47
CA SER A 171 -6.78 24.58 4.88
C SER A 171 -7.09 23.20 5.42
N LYS A 172 -6.45 22.83 6.53
CA LYS A 172 -6.66 21.55 7.21
C LYS A 172 -8.05 21.51 7.85
N LEU A 173 -8.88 20.56 7.40
CA LEU A 173 -10.24 20.37 7.90
C LEU A 173 -10.34 19.30 8.98
N LYS A 174 -9.57 18.21 8.84
CA LYS A 174 -9.72 17.03 9.68
C LYS A 174 -8.45 16.24 9.73
N ASP A 175 -8.09 15.79 10.93
CA ASP A 175 -7.04 14.81 11.17
C ASP A 175 -7.53 13.71 12.09
N LEU A 176 -7.05 12.50 11.84
CA LEU A 176 -7.38 11.33 12.62
C LEU A 176 -6.18 10.39 12.67
N HIS A 177 -5.94 9.83 13.85
CA HIS A 177 -4.90 8.83 14.05
C HIS A 177 -5.51 7.52 14.54
N ALA A 178 -4.96 6.42 14.03
CA ALA A 178 -5.35 5.08 14.42
C ALA A 178 -4.10 4.22 14.59
N ARG A 179 -4.17 3.26 15.51
CA ARG A 179 -3.22 2.15 15.57
C ARG A 179 -3.95 0.87 15.26
N LEU A 180 -3.51 0.18 14.21
CA LEU A 180 -4.09 -1.07 13.77
C LEU A 180 -3.14 -2.21 14.12
N LYS A 181 -3.70 -3.30 14.63
CA LYS A 181 -2.97 -4.56 14.84
C LYS A 181 -3.13 -5.43 13.62
N ARG A 182 -2.06 -6.14 13.25
CA ARG A 182 -2.15 -7.19 12.23
C ARG A 182 -2.98 -8.35 12.79
N VAL A 183 -3.91 -8.85 11.99
CA VAL A 183 -4.66 -10.07 12.32
C VAL A 183 -3.83 -11.27 11.83
N THR A 184 -3.49 -12.17 12.74
CA THR A 184 -2.86 -13.46 12.40
C THR A 184 -3.98 -14.50 12.32
N TYR A 185 -4.04 -15.25 11.22
CA TYR A 185 -4.87 -16.45 11.10
C TYR A 185 -4.05 -17.69 11.43
#